data_AF-A0A6L2Q3U0-F1
#
_entry.id   AF-A0A6L2Q3U0-F1
#
_cell.length_a   1.000
_cell.length_b   1.000
_cell.length_c   1.000
_cell.angle_alpha   90.00
_cell.angle_beta   90.00
_cell.angle_gamma   90.00
#
_symmetry.space_group_name_H-M   'P 1'
#
loop_
_entity.id
_entity.type
_entity.pdbx_description
1 polymer ?
#
loop_
_entity_poly.entity_id
_entity_poly.type
_entity_poly.pdbx_seq_one_letter_code
_entity_poly.pdbx_strand_id
1 'polypeptide(L)'
;MSKHSGMDFGELTTDADFTSRIKNFHGSVNRIGQFLQNVCERDIYEKLDVEDRVKYDLFLSYSLSSLFWFYLRTQGVDPSKHALKSEIDRVREYFARAKQVQDRKTIMPRINTGAAQRFIRSGLWQPKCNTDRNTAVRVQGPQSMDKDVDIVVEDQ
;
A
#
# COMPACT_ATOMS: atom_id res chain seq x y z
N MET A 1 -31.45 -22.37 19.97
CA MET A 1 -30.98 -22.60 21.36
C MET A 1 -29.68 -21.83 21.57
N SER A 2 -29.71 -20.73 22.31
CA SER A 2 -28.60 -20.33 23.19
C SER A 2 -29.15 -19.24 24.11
N LYS A 3 -29.04 -19.50 25.41
CA LYS A 3 -29.54 -18.63 26.48
C LYS A 3 -28.80 -17.29 26.40
N HIS A 4 -29.55 -16.19 26.53
CA HIS A 4 -28.96 -14.90 26.91
C HIS A 4 -28.33 -15.10 28.30
N SER A 5 -27.04 -15.43 28.33
CA SER A 5 -26.24 -15.40 29.55
C SER A 5 -26.01 -13.93 29.87
N GLY A 6 -26.92 -13.31 30.61
CA GLY A 6 -26.67 -12.00 31.20
C GLY A 6 -25.44 -12.11 32.10
N MET A 7 -24.48 -11.20 31.97
CA MET A 7 -23.36 -11.11 32.90
C MET A 7 -23.93 -10.91 34.31
N ASP A 8 -23.70 -11.90 35.18
CA ASP A 8 -24.03 -11.83 36.59
C ASP A 8 -22.83 -11.22 37.33
N PHE A 9 -23.05 -10.07 37.94
CA PHE A 9 -22.02 -9.34 38.68
C PHE A 9 -22.07 -9.61 40.20
N GLY A 10 -22.99 -10.45 40.68
CA GLY A 10 -23.12 -10.80 42.10
C GLY A 10 -23.14 -9.56 43.00
N GLU A 11 -22.27 -9.53 44.01
CA GLU A 11 -22.12 -8.41 44.97
C GLU A 11 -21.63 -7.10 44.33
N LEU A 12 -21.03 -7.15 43.13
CA LEU A 12 -20.54 -5.96 42.43
C LEU A 12 -21.64 -5.27 41.59
N THR A 13 -22.85 -5.82 41.53
CA THR A 13 -24.00 -5.16 40.89
C THR A 13 -24.32 -3.79 41.52
N THR A 14 -23.90 -3.56 42.76
CA THR A 14 -24.12 -2.31 43.49
C THR A 14 -23.33 -1.13 42.90
N ASP A 15 -22.20 -1.39 42.23
CA ASP A 15 -21.44 -0.35 41.53
C ASP A 15 -21.95 -0.18 40.09
N ALA A 16 -22.71 0.91 39.88
CA ALA A 16 -23.27 1.27 38.59
C ALA A 16 -22.20 1.65 37.55
N ASP A 17 -21.13 2.31 37.96
CA ASP A 17 -20.07 2.78 37.07
C ASP A 17 -19.24 1.59 36.56
N PHE A 18 -18.87 0.68 37.46
CA PHE A 18 -18.20 -0.56 37.10
C PHE A 18 -19.06 -1.41 36.15
N THR A 19 -20.32 -1.64 36.52
CA THR A 19 -21.25 -2.45 35.73
C THR A 19 -21.44 -1.88 34.32
N SER A 20 -21.57 -0.55 34.19
CA SER A 20 -21.66 0.12 32.89
C SER A 20 -20.41 -0.08 32.05
N ARG A 21 -19.21 0.09 32.63
CA ARG A 21 -17.93 -0.10 31.92
C ARG A 21 -17.76 -1.52 31.39
N ILE A 22 -18.10 -2.54 32.18
CA ILE A 22 -17.98 -3.93 31.74
C ILE A 22 -19.02 -4.28 30.67
N LYS A 23 -20.26 -3.82 30.81
CA LYS A 23 -21.29 -3.98 29.76
C LYS A 23 -20.84 -3.34 28.44
N ASN A 24 -20.27 -2.13 28.49
CA ASN A 24 -19.74 -1.44 27.32
C ASN A 24 -18.54 -2.16 26.71
N PHE A 25 -17.63 -2.68 27.54
CA PHE A 25 -16.49 -3.46 27.08
C PHE A 25 -16.93 -4.73 26.37
N HIS A 26 -17.80 -5.53 26.99
CA HIS A 26 -18.36 -6.74 26.41
C HIS A 26 -19.12 -6.46 25.10
N GLY A 27 -19.96 -5.42 25.08
CA GLY A 27 -20.65 -4.99 23.86
C GLY A 27 -19.68 -4.62 22.74
N SER A 28 -18.57 -3.95 23.07
CA SER A 28 -17.55 -3.58 22.09
C SER A 28 -16.78 -4.81 21.55
N VAL A 29 -16.39 -5.74 22.43
CA VAL A 29 -15.71 -6.98 22.02
C VAL A 29 -16.60 -7.82 21.11
N ASN A 30 -17.90 -7.93 21.43
CA ASN A 30 -18.85 -8.66 20.58
C ASN A 30 -19.02 -8.01 19.20
N ARG A 31 -19.08 -6.67 19.12
CA ARG A 31 -19.10 -5.96 17.84
C ARG A 31 -17.86 -6.24 17.01
N ILE A 32 -16.67 -6.24 17.64
CA ILE A 32 -15.41 -6.58 16.96
C ILE A 32 -15.45 -8.03 16.47
N GLY A 33 -15.94 -8.96 17.30
CA GLY A 33 -16.10 -10.37 16.91
C GLY A 33 -17.03 -10.56 15.71
N GLN A 34 -18.19 -9.89 15.70
CA GLN A 34 -19.12 -9.90 14.57
C GLN A 34 -18.48 -9.30 13.30
N PHE A 35 -17.75 -8.20 13.45
CA PHE A 35 -17.05 -7.58 12.33
C PHE A 35 -15.98 -8.51 11.74
N LEU A 36 -15.14 -9.12 12.59
CA LEU A 36 -14.12 -10.07 12.15
C LEU A 36 -14.72 -11.32 11.53
N GLN A 37 -15.87 -11.80 12.04
CA GLN A 37 -16.60 -12.91 11.44
C GLN A 37 -17.01 -12.60 10.00
N ASN A 38 -17.55 -11.41 9.75
CA ASN A 38 -17.95 -10.96 8.41
C ASN A 38 -16.73 -10.79 7.48
N VAL A 39 -15.63 -10.23 8.01
CA VAL A 39 -14.39 -10.01 7.24
C VAL A 39 -13.68 -11.31 6.90
N CYS A 40 -13.77 -12.33 7.75
CA CYS A 40 -13.20 -13.67 7.53
C CYS A 40 -14.14 -14.60 6.74
N GLU A 41 -15.33 -14.14 6.36
CA GLU A 41 -16.24 -14.93 5.53
C GLU A 41 -15.56 -15.24 4.19
N ARG A 42 -15.67 -16.50 3.75
CA ARG A 42 -14.88 -16.99 2.63
C ARG A 42 -15.29 -16.29 1.34
N ASP A 43 -14.31 -16.08 0.46
CA ASP A 43 -14.40 -15.48 -0.88
C ASP A 43 -14.11 -13.98 -1.00
N ILE A 44 -13.98 -13.22 0.09
CA ILE A 44 -13.63 -11.78 0.01
C ILE A 44 -12.15 -11.62 -0.39
N TYR A 45 -11.27 -12.43 0.19
CA TYR A 45 -9.82 -12.32 -0.02
C TYR A 45 -9.40 -12.57 -1.47
N GLU A 46 -10.00 -13.56 -2.13
CA GLU A 46 -9.66 -13.91 -3.52
C GLU A 46 -10.15 -12.85 -4.52
N LYS A 47 -11.22 -12.13 -4.20
CA LYS A 47 -11.82 -11.08 -5.04
C LYS A 47 -11.09 -9.73 -4.92
N LEU A 48 -10.20 -9.57 -3.94
CA LEU A 48 -9.48 -8.33 -3.71
C LEU A 48 -8.28 -8.17 -4.65
N ASP A 49 -8.00 -6.93 -5.04
CA ASP A 49 -6.76 -6.56 -5.71
C ASP A 49 -5.55 -6.78 -4.77
N VAL A 50 -4.36 -6.94 -5.34
CA VAL A 50 -3.11 -7.17 -4.60
C VAL A 50 -2.89 -6.08 -3.55
N GLU A 51 -3.21 -4.81 -3.86
CA GLU A 51 -3.05 -3.73 -2.90
C GLU A 51 -4.00 -3.87 -1.70
N ASP A 52 -5.24 -4.27 -1.96
CA ASP A 52 -6.23 -4.43 -0.92
C ASP A 52 -6.01 -5.71 -0.11
N ARG A 53 -5.44 -6.77 -0.70
CA ARG A 53 -5.00 -7.97 0.03
C ARG A 53 -3.93 -7.62 1.07
N VAL A 54 -2.96 -6.79 0.71
CA VAL A 54 -1.94 -6.32 1.66
C VAL A 54 -2.57 -5.55 2.82
N LYS A 55 -3.55 -4.68 2.54
CA LYS A 55 -4.30 -3.96 3.60
C LYS A 55 -5.08 -4.93 4.48
N TYR A 56 -5.73 -5.92 3.89
CA TYR A 56 -6.51 -6.94 4.59
C TYR A 56 -5.63 -7.76 5.55
N ASP A 57 -4.51 -8.30 5.06
CA ASP A 57 -3.60 -9.13 5.86
C ASP A 57 -3.01 -8.33 7.02
N LEU A 58 -2.69 -7.06 6.77
CA LEU A 58 -2.14 -6.17 7.77
C LEU A 58 -3.18 -5.76 8.82
N PHE A 59 -4.43 -5.51 8.39
CA PHE A 59 -5.56 -5.26 9.28
C PHE A 59 -5.85 -6.45 10.19
N LEU A 60 -5.87 -7.67 9.64
CA LEU A 60 -6.15 -8.89 10.41
C LEU A 60 -5.03 -9.17 11.43
N SER A 61 -3.77 -9.03 11.00
CA SER A 61 -2.60 -9.17 11.87
C SER A 61 -2.59 -8.16 13.02
N TYR A 62 -2.95 -6.90 12.75
CA TYR A 62 -3.07 -5.85 13.76
C TYR A 62 -4.22 -6.13 14.74
N SER A 63 -5.37 -6.57 14.22
CA SER A 63 -6.56 -6.88 15.02
C SER A 63 -6.28 -8.01 15.99
N LEU A 64 -5.65 -9.10 15.54
CA LEU A 64 -5.27 -10.22 16.39
C LEU A 64 -4.30 -9.80 17.51
N SER A 65 -3.24 -9.07 17.13
CA SER A 65 -2.23 -8.59 18.08
C SER A 65 -2.83 -7.65 19.13
N SER A 66 -3.76 -6.79 18.72
CA SER A 66 -4.46 -5.86 19.62
C SER A 66 -5.44 -6.58 20.55
N LEU A 67 -6.19 -7.56 20.03
CA LEU A 67 -7.08 -8.40 20.85
C LEU A 67 -6.31 -9.17 21.92
N PHE A 68 -5.14 -9.69 21.55
CA PHE A 68 -4.27 -10.35 22.52
C PHE A 68 -3.72 -9.36 23.56
N TRP A 69 -3.45 -8.11 23.18
CA TRP A 69 -3.06 -7.06 24.13
C TRP A 69 -4.17 -6.77 25.14
N PHE A 70 -5.43 -6.70 24.67
CA PHE A 70 -6.57 -6.55 25.57
C PHE A 70 -6.76 -7.75 26.50
N TYR A 71 -6.55 -8.96 26.00
CA TYR A 71 -6.58 -10.19 26.80
C TYR A 71 -5.52 -10.17 27.93
N LEU A 72 -4.28 -9.79 27.65
CA LEU A 72 -3.25 -9.69 28.70
C LEU A 72 -3.65 -8.68 29.78
N ARG A 73 -4.26 -7.55 29.37
CA ARG A 73 -4.77 -6.55 30.32
C ARG A 73 -5.91 -7.08 31.19
N THR A 74 -6.77 -7.95 30.69
CA THR A 74 -7.83 -8.56 31.53
C THR A 74 -7.28 -9.59 32.51
N GLN A 75 -6.14 -10.22 32.19
CA GLN A 75 -5.41 -11.10 33.12
C GLN A 75 -4.53 -10.33 34.13
N GLY A 76 -4.51 -8.99 34.08
CA GLY A 76 -3.68 -8.16 34.96
C GLY A 76 -2.18 -8.21 34.63
N VAL A 77 -1.80 -8.78 33.48
CA VAL A 77 -0.41 -8.81 33.01
C VAL A 77 -0.13 -7.53 32.24
N ASP A 78 1.00 -6.85 32.54
CA ASP A 78 1.42 -5.67 31.78
C ASP A 78 1.91 -6.08 30.38
N PRO A 79 1.17 -5.73 29.31
CA PRO A 79 1.52 -6.11 27.95
C PRO A 79 2.80 -5.42 27.43
N SER A 80 3.26 -4.35 28.09
CA SER A 80 4.50 -3.63 27.71
C SER A 80 5.76 -4.45 27.96
N LYS A 81 5.69 -5.42 28.88
CA LYS A 81 6.79 -6.32 29.25
C LYS A 81 6.76 -7.63 28.46
N HIS A 82 5.72 -7.83 27.66
CA HIS A 82 5.52 -9.05 26.87
C HIS A 82 6.13 -8.91 25.47
N ALA A 83 6.52 -10.03 24.86
CA ALA A 83 6.95 -10.11 23.46
C ALA A 83 5.88 -9.64 22.44
N LEU A 84 4.68 -9.29 22.90
CA LEU A 84 3.62 -8.77 22.05
C LEU A 84 3.94 -7.36 21.54
N LYS A 85 4.71 -6.58 22.32
CA LYS A 85 5.11 -5.24 21.90
C LYS A 85 5.92 -5.28 20.61
N SER A 86 6.86 -6.22 20.47
CA SER A 86 7.63 -6.39 19.24
C SER A 86 6.75 -6.81 18.06
N GLU A 87 5.71 -7.61 18.28
CA GLU A 87 4.77 -7.98 17.21
C GLU A 87 3.96 -6.78 16.72
N ILE A 88 3.49 -5.92 17.63
CA ILE A 88 2.79 -4.68 17.28
C ILE A 88 3.71 -3.71 16.53
N ASP A 89 4.95 -3.55 17.00
CA ASP A 89 5.93 -2.69 16.35
C ASP A 89 6.31 -3.22 14.95
N ARG A 90 6.40 -4.55 14.78
CA ARG A 90 6.59 -5.18 13.47
C ARG A 90 5.42 -4.88 12.53
N VAL A 91 4.18 -5.00 13.00
CA VAL A 91 2.98 -4.66 12.21
C VAL A 91 2.98 -3.18 11.81
N ARG A 92 3.39 -2.27 12.70
CA ARG A 92 3.54 -0.83 12.38
C ARG A 92 4.58 -0.58 11.29
N GLU A 93 5.70 -1.31 11.33
CA GLU A 93 6.72 -1.23 10.29
C GLU A 93 6.15 -1.65 8.93
N TYR A 94 5.36 -2.72 8.89
CA TYR A 94 4.69 -3.15 7.66
C TYR A 94 3.64 -2.12 7.16
N PHE A 95 2.94 -1.42 8.05
CA PHE A 95 2.09 -0.27 7.66
C PHE A 95 2.89 0.84 6.99
N ALA A 96 4.05 1.19 7.56
CA ALA A 96 4.92 2.21 6.99
C ALA A 96 5.45 1.79 5.60
N ARG A 97 5.83 0.53 5.44
CA ARG A 97 6.27 -0.03 4.15
C ARG A 97 5.14 -0.05 3.12
N ALA A 98 3.95 -0.50 3.50
CA ALA A 98 2.78 -0.51 2.63
C ALA A 98 2.43 0.91 2.15
N LYS A 99 2.46 1.89 3.05
CA LYS A 99 2.28 3.30 2.73
C LYS A 99 3.35 3.82 1.77
N GLN A 100 4.62 3.48 1.99
CA GLN A 100 5.70 3.89 1.09
C GLN A 100 5.49 3.34 -0.33
N VAL A 101 4.99 2.11 -0.48
CA VAL A 101 4.68 1.53 -1.79
C VAL A 101 3.53 2.29 -2.47
N GLN A 102 2.49 2.65 -1.74
CA GLN A 102 1.39 3.47 -2.27
C GLN A 102 1.84 4.87 -2.66
N ASP A 103 2.65 5.52 -1.82
CA ASP A 103 3.19 6.86 -2.07
C ASP A 103 4.10 6.87 -3.29
N ARG A 104 4.90 5.81 -3.52
CA ARG A 104 5.71 5.66 -4.73
C ARG A 104 4.86 5.61 -6.00
N LYS A 105 3.68 5.01 -5.98
CA LYS A 105 2.76 4.99 -7.13
C LYS A 105 2.13 6.36 -7.39
N THR A 106 1.82 7.11 -6.33
CA THR A 106 1.03 8.35 -6.42
C THR A 106 1.89 9.61 -6.56
N ILE A 107 2.99 9.70 -5.81
CA ILE A 107 3.87 10.88 -5.71
C ILE A 107 5.19 10.62 -6.44
N MET A 108 5.11 9.92 -7.58
CA MET A 108 6.30 9.55 -8.33
C MET A 108 6.99 10.82 -8.86
N PRO A 109 8.29 11.05 -8.56
CA PRO A 109 9.01 12.20 -9.11
C PRO A 109 8.99 12.11 -10.64
N ARG A 110 8.28 13.04 -11.28
CA ARG A 110 8.21 13.12 -12.73
C ARG A 110 9.54 13.72 -13.22
N ILE A 111 10.29 12.95 -14.00
CA ILE A 111 11.48 13.48 -14.68
C ILE A 111 11.00 14.55 -15.68
N ASN A 112 11.58 15.75 -15.59
CA ASN A 112 11.33 16.79 -16.59
C ASN A 112 12.07 16.40 -17.89
N THR A 113 11.34 15.78 -18.81
CA THR A 113 11.86 15.32 -20.09
C THR A 113 12.44 16.47 -20.92
N GLY A 114 11.88 17.68 -20.80
CA GLY A 114 12.40 18.89 -21.45
C GLY A 114 13.77 19.32 -20.92
N ALA A 115 13.97 19.28 -19.60
CA ALA A 115 15.27 19.54 -18.99
C ALA A 115 16.31 18.48 -19.40
N ALA A 116 15.93 17.20 -19.39
CA ALA A 116 16.78 16.10 -19.84
C ALA A 116 17.21 16.27 -21.31
N GLN A 117 16.28 16.63 -22.20
CA GLN A 117 16.59 16.92 -23.61
C GLN A 117 17.56 18.10 -23.78
N ARG A 118 17.42 19.15 -22.96
CA ARG A 118 18.35 20.29 -22.98
C ARG A 118 19.75 19.89 -22.56
N PHE A 119 19.90 19.09 -21.49
CA PHE A 119 21.19 18.56 -21.06
C PHE A 119 21.86 17.70 -22.13
N ILE A 120 21.10 16.84 -22.81
CA ILE A 120 21.60 16.03 -23.93
C ILE A 120 22.04 16.93 -25.09
N ARG A 121 21.22 17.91 -25.47
CA ARG A 121 21.53 18.83 -26.58
C ARG A 121 22.74 19.71 -26.31
N SER A 122 22.91 20.21 -25.08
CA SER A 122 24.10 20.97 -24.70
C SER A 122 25.35 20.09 -24.65
N GLY A 123 25.24 18.85 -24.18
CA GLY A 123 26.35 17.90 -24.13
C GLY A 123 26.83 17.44 -25.52
N LEU A 124 25.91 17.40 -26.50
CA LEU A 124 26.22 17.08 -27.90
C LEU A 124 26.55 18.31 -28.75
N TRP A 125 26.58 19.51 -28.16
CA TRP A 125 26.89 20.73 -28.90
C TRP A 125 28.39 20.79 -29.20
N GLN A 126 28.74 20.72 -30.48
CA GLN A 126 30.10 20.98 -30.95
C GLN A 126 30.18 22.43 -31.44
N PRO A 127 31.18 23.22 -30.99
CA PRO A 127 31.40 24.55 -31.54
C PRO A 127 31.73 24.42 -33.02
N LYS A 128 31.01 25.18 -33.87
CA LYS A 128 31.47 25.39 -35.25
C LYS A 128 32.82 26.11 -35.16
N CYS A 129 33.89 25.37 -35.42
CA CYS A 129 35.15 25.96 -35.81
C CYS A 129 34.86 26.81 -37.05
N ASN A 130 34.85 28.14 -36.88
CA ASN A 130 34.91 29.08 -38.00
C ASN A 130 36.31 28.96 -38.60
N THR A 131 36.50 27.97 -39.48
CA THR A 131 37.57 28.04 -40.46
C THR A 131 37.07 28.93 -41.59
N ASP A 132 37.33 30.23 -41.47
CA ASP A 132 37.49 31.07 -42.65
C ASP A 132 38.74 30.57 -43.39
N ARG A 133 38.53 29.62 -44.31
CA ARG A 133 39.30 29.46 -45.55
C ARG A 133 38.73 28.32 -46.39
N ASN A 134 37.94 28.72 -47.39
CA ASN A 134 37.96 28.21 -48.75
C ASN A 134 38.60 26.82 -48.97
N THR A 135 37.80 25.76 -48.93
CA THR A 135 37.91 24.63 -49.87
C THR A 135 36.54 23.99 -50.02
N ALA A 136 35.93 24.17 -51.18
CA ALA A 136 34.78 23.40 -51.61
C ALA A 136 35.20 21.93 -51.75
N VAL A 137 34.75 21.08 -50.82
CA VAL A 137 34.64 19.64 -51.07
C VAL A 137 33.18 19.27 -50.86
N ARG A 138 32.46 19.23 -51.98
CA ARG A 138 31.08 18.76 -52.06
C ARG A 138 31.09 17.24 -51.95
N VAL A 139 30.91 16.71 -50.75
CA VAL A 139 30.55 15.29 -50.58
C VAL A 139 29.04 15.19 -50.76
N GLN A 140 28.61 14.66 -51.90
CA GLN A 140 27.22 14.28 -52.15
C GLN A 140 26.82 13.22 -51.13
N GLY A 141 25.80 13.51 -50.33
CA GLY A 141 25.11 12.48 -49.55
C GLY A 141 24.45 11.47 -50.50
N PRO A 142 24.27 10.21 -50.08
CA PRO A 142 23.63 9.20 -50.92
C PRO A 142 22.20 9.65 -51.24
N GLN A 143 21.85 9.56 -52.52
CA GLN A 143 20.51 9.75 -53.04
C GLN A 143 19.52 8.92 -52.23
N SER A 144 18.45 9.57 -51.77
CA SER A 144 17.22 8.89 -51.38
C SER A 144 16.72 8.11 -52.58
N MET A 145 16.88 6.79 -52.55
CA MET A 145 16.18 5.89 -53.46
C MET A 145 14.71 5.89 -53.04
N ASP A 146 13.89 6.51 -53.87
CA ASP A 146 12.45 6.34 -53.87
C ASP A 146 12.15 4.83 -53.88
N LYS A 147 11.43 4.38 -52.86
CA LYS A 147 10.80 3.06 -52.88
C LYS A 147 9.33 3.28 -53.15
N ASP A 148 8.99 3.27 -54.43
CA ASP A 148 7.68 2.79 -54.86
C ASP A 148 7.58 1.33 -54.38
N VAL A 149 6.74 1.12 -53.36
CA VAL A 149 6.23 -0.20 -53.00
C VAL A 149 4.72 -0.09 -53.14
N ASP A 150 4.23 -0.59 -54.27
CA ASP A 150 2.83 -0.94 -54.47
C ASP A 150 2.43 -1.97 -53.40
N ILE A 151 1.62 -1.54 -52.43
CA ILE A 151 0.91 -2.46 -51.54
C ILE A 151 -0.37 -2.85 -52.28
N VAL A 152 -0.31 -3.99 -52.96
CA VAL A 152 -1.50 -4.72 -53.40
C VAL A 152 -2.19 -5.23 -52.13
N VAL A 153 -3.36 -4.66 -51.84
CA VAL A 153 -4.30 -5.19 -50.86
C VAL A 153 -5.02 -6.36 -51.54
N GLU A 154 -4.72 -7.58 -51.12
CA GLU A 154 -5.46 -8.78 -51.52
C GLU A 154 -6.28 -9.26 -50.33
N ASP A 155 -7.60 -9.08 -50.44
CA ASP A 155 -8.63 -9.61 -49.54
C ASP A 155 -8.65 -11.14 -49.61
N GLN A 156 -8.55 -11.80 -48.45
CA GLN A 156 -9.24 -13.05 -48.12
C GLN A 156 -9.21 -13.34 -46.62
#